data_AF-X1RE35-F1
#
_entry.id   AF-X1RE35-F1
#
_cell.length_a   1.000
_cell.length_b   1.000
_cell.length_c   1.000
_cell.angle_alpha   90.00
_cell.angle_beta   90.00
_cell.angle_gamma   90.00
#
_symmetry.space_group_name_H-M   'P 1'
#
loop_
_entity.id
_entity.type
_entity.pdbx_description
1 polymer ?
#
loop_
_entity_poly.entity_id
_entity_poly.type
_entity_poly.pdbx_seq_one_letter_code
_entity_poly.pdbx_strand_id
1 'polypeptide(L)'
;ALKRSAADWIEITPSEFVVKPGERKQVKVKLSIPGPASGGYYAAIMVEPVREIPPAPSEALMGIVRTWRMASIVELTVTGWQTPRAKISISDLKVEPSPEDEGLTFTTTIENKGNVHV
;
A
#
# COMPACT_ATOMS: atom_id res chain seq x y z
N ALA A 1 -16.05 -3.33 3.14
CA ALA A 1 -14.95 -2.43 3.52
C ALA A 1 -14.03 -3.12 4.53
N LEU A 2 -12.71 -3.05 4.31
CA LEU A 2 -11.73 -3.56 5.28
C LEU A 2 -11.62 -2.59 6.46
N LYS A 3 -11.66 -3.11 7.70
CA LYS A 3 -11.77 -2.32 8.95
C LYS A 3 -10.76 -1.17 9.11
N ARG A 4 -9.56 -1.32 8.54
CA ARG A 4 -8.44 -0.35 8.63
C ARG A 4 -8.03 0.21 7.27
N SER A 5 -8.90 0.11 6.26
CA SER A 5 -8.64 0.69 4.95
C SER A 5 -9.21 2.10 4.83
N ALA A 6 -8.43 3.00 4.23
CA ALA A 6 -8.85 4.35 3.84
C ALA A 6 -9.15 4.47 2.34
N ALA A 7 -9.16 3.37 1.58
CA ALA A 7 -9.34 3.42 0.12
C ALA A 7 -10.65 4.12 -0.28
N ASP A 8 -11.74 3.81 0.42
CA ASP A 8 -13.07 4.39 0.16
C ASP A 8 -13.17 5.87 0.56
N TRP A 9 -12.14 6.44 1.20
CA TRP A 9 -12.10 7.85 1.62
C TRP A 9 -11.36 8.72 0.61
N ILE A 10 -10.69 8.11 -0.36
CA ILE A 10 -9.76 8.78 -1.26
C ILE A 10 -10.43 8.99 -2.62
N GLU A 11 -10.47 10.24 -3.05
CA GLU A 11 -10.89 10.66 -4.38
C GLU A 11 -9.66 11.25 -5.11
N ILE A 12 -9.38 10.77 -6.32
CA ILE A 12 -8.22 11.17 -7.11
C ILE A 12 -8.70 11.93 -8.35
N THR A 13 -8.16 13.12 -8.58
CA THR A 13 -8.52 13.93 -9.76
C THR A 13 -7.28 14.61 -10.36
N PRO A 14 -6.99 14.38 -11.66
CA PRO A 14 -7.62 13.41 -12.55
C PRO A 14 -7.19 11.96 -12.24
N SER A 15 -8.05 10.98 -12.53
CA SER A 15 -7.71 9.55 -12.41
C SER A 15 -6.92 9.01 -13.61
N GLU A 16 -6.94 9.73 -14.73
CA GLU A 16 -6.22 9.38 -15.96
C GLU A 16 -5.63 10.64 -16.59
N PHE A 17 -4.40 10.56 -17.08
CA PHE A 17 -3.68 11.68 -17.69
C PHE A 17 -2.53 11.18 -18.57
N VAL A 18 -2.14 12.01 -19.53
CA VAL A 18 -0.97 11.77 -20.38
C VAL A 18 0.24 12.50 -19.78
N VAL A 19 1.38 11.82 -19.74
CA VAL A 19 2.68 12.36 -19.32
C VAL A 19 3.65 12.27 -20.48
N LYS A 20 4.17 13.40 -20.95
CA LYS A 20 5.20 13.44 -21.99
C LYS A 20 6.60 13.15 -21.42
N PRO A 21 7.59 12.79 -22.25
CA PRO A 21 8.97 12.62 -21.79
C PRO A 21 9.49 13.86 -21.05
N GLY A 22 10.01 13.66 -19.83
CA GLY A 22 10.50 14.74 -18.95
C GLY A 22 9.41 15.56 -18.26
N GLU A 23 8.13 15.32 -18.54
CA GLU A 23 7.02 16.03 -17.92
C GLU A 23 6.75 15.52 -16.49
N ARG A 24 6.28 16.42 -15.63
CA ARG A 24 5.73 16.09 -14.32
C ARG A 24 4.28 16.54 -14.25
N LYS A 25 3.40 15.69 -13.75
CA LYS A 25 2.00 16.02 -13.47
C LYS A 25 1.75 15.97 -11.97
N GLN A 26 1.03 16.98 -11.47
CA GLN A 26 0.48 16.94 -10.11
C GLN A 26 -0.93 16.37 -10.17
N VAL A 27 -1.19 15.37 -9.33
CA VAL A 27 -2.51 14.76 -9.16
C VAL A 27 -3.06 15.18 -7.81
N LYS A 28 -4.29 15.69 -7.77
CA LYS A 28 -4.93 16.07 -6.52
C LYS A 28 -5.57 14.84 -5.90
N VAL A 29 -5.30 14.64 -4.61
CA VAL A 29 -5.87 13.57 -3.80
C VAL A 29 -6.70 14.25 -2.71
N LYS A 30 -8.01 14.00 -2.72
CA LYS A 30 -8.94 14.48 -1.71
C LYS A 30 -9.27 13.34 -0.77
N LEU A 31 -9.12 13.59 0.52
CA LEU A 31 -9.40 12.62 1.58
C LEU A 31 -10.64 13.06 2.36
N SER A 32 -11.66 12.21 2.39
CA SER A 32 -12.93 12.46 3.10
C SER A 32 -13.06 11.50 4.28
N ILE A 33 -12.59 11.93 5.45
CA ILE A 33 -12.56 11.10 6.66
C ILE A 33 -13.98 11.05 7.27
N PRO A 34 -14.55 9.85 7.52
CA PRO A 34 -15.87 9.74 8.15
C PRO A 34 -15.78 10.14 9.63
N GLY A 35 -16.80 10.85 10.12
CA GLY A 35 -16.82 11.42 11.47
C GLY A 35 -16.44 10.48 12.63
N PRO A 36 -16.88 9.21 12.70
CA PRO A 36 -16.56 8.32 13.80
C PRO A 36 -15.20 7.61 13.67
N ALA A 37 -14.38 7.90 12.65
CA ALA A 37 -13.09 7.24 12.47
C ALA A 37 -12.07 7.61 13.57
N SER A 38 -11.29 6.63 14.01
CA SER A 38 -10.18 6.83 14.94
C SER A 38 -9.09 5.77 14.79
N GLY A 39 -7.84 6.17 15.04
CA GLY A 39 -6.65 5.32 14.90
C GLY A 39 -6.08 5.31 13.48
N GLY A 40 -5.32 4.26 13.19
CA GLY A 40 -4.58 4.06 11.95
C GLY A 40 -5.44 3.51 10.82
N TYR A 41 -5.27 4.07 9.63
CA TYR A 41 -5.88 3.58 8.40
C TYR A 41 -4.87 3.64 7.25
N TYR A 42 -5.04 2.74 6.28
CA TYR A 42 -4.06 2.54 5.22
C TYR A 42 -4.72 2.45 3.85
N ALA A 43 -4.05 2.99 2.86
CA ALA A 43 -4.39 2.79 1.46
C ALA A 43 -3.11 2.79 0.62
N ALA A 44 -3.21 2.35 -0.62
CA ALA A 44 -2.17 2.52 -1.62
C ALA A 44 -2.77 3.22 -2.83
N ILE A 45 -2.17 4.33 -3.23
CA ILE A 45 -2.47 4.97 -4.51
C ILE A 45 -1.62 4.25 -5.56
N MET A 46 -2.29 3.56 -6.48
CA MET A 46 -1.66 2.83 -7.56
C MET A 46 -1.66 3.68 -8.82
N VAL A 47 -0.49 3.84 -9.42
CA VAL A 47 -0.32 4.48 -10.73
C VAL A 47 0.20 3.42 -11.70
N GLU A 48 -0.49 3.25 -12.82
CA GLU A 48 -0.11 2.34 -13.89
C GLU A 48 -0.34 3.00 -15.25
N PRO A 49 0.48 2.69 -16.27
CA PRO A 49 0.22 3.15 -17.62
C PRO A 49 -1.02 2.44 -18.17
N VAL A 50 -1.87 3.19 -18.87
CA VAL A 50 -2.98 2.63 -19.64
C VAL A 50 -2.39 1.75 -20.75
N ARG A 51 -2.95 0.54 -20.90
CA ARG A 51 -2.47 -0.42 -21.90
C ARG A 51 -2.98 -0.04 -23.28
N GLU A 52 -2.07 0.17 -24.21
CA GLU A 52 -2.36 0.04 -25.63
C GLU A 52 -1.90 -1.35 -26.07
N ILE A 53 -2.84 -2.26 -26.31
CA ILE A 53 -2.53 -3.57 -26.88
C ILE A 53 -2.51 -3.39 -28.40
N PRO A 54 -1.35 -3.52 -29.07
CA PRO A 54 -1.31 -3.48 -30.52
C PRO A 54 -2.17 -4.63 -31.09
N PRO A 55 -2.89 -4.42 -32.20
CA PRO A 55 -3.61 -5.51 -32.85
C PRO A 55 -2.63 -6.64 -33.18
N ALA A 56 -3.02 -7.87 -32.86
CA ALA A 56 -2.19 -9.04 -33.13
C ALA A 56 -1.87 -9.12 -34.64
N PRO A 57 -0.60 -9.36 -35.03
CA PRO A 57 -0.29 -9.71 -36.41
C PRO A 57 -1.10 -10.95 -36.84
N SER A 58 -1.45 -11.04 -38.12
CA SER A 58 -2.29 -12.12 -38.69
C SER A 58 -1.72 -13.53 -38.50
N GLU A 59 -0.44 -13.64 -38.11
CA GLU A 59 0.19 -14.87 -37.67
C GLU A 59 0.45 -14.76 -36.17
N ALA A 60 -0.27 -15.56 -35.39
CA ALA A 60 -0.31 -15.48 -33.93
C ALA A 60 1.05 -15.78 -33.28
N LEU A 61 1.87 -14.74 -33.12
CA LEU A 61 3.00 -14.73 -32.20
C LEU A 61 2.49 -14.40 -30.80
N MET A 62 2.70 -15.32 -29.87
CA MET A 62 2.36 -15.12 -28.46
C MET A 62 3.25 -14.02 -27.87
N GLY A 63 2.67 -12.86 -27.57
CA GLY A 63 3.39 -11.72 -27.00
C GLY A 63 3.27 -11.65 -25.46
N ILE A 64 4.36 -11.28 -24.78
CA ILE A 64 4.33 -10.93 -23.35
C ILE A 64 4.18 -9.42 -23.22
N VAL A 65 3.09 -8.96 -22.61
CA VAL A 65 2.89 -7.56 -22.27
C VAL A 65 3.25 -7.34 -20.79
N ARG A 66 4.22 -6.46 -20.52
CA ARG A 66 4.62 -6.08 -19.17
C ARG A 66 4.00 -4.74 -18.78
N THR A 67 3.34 -4.68 -17.63
CA THR A 67 2.79 -3.45 -17.05
C THR A 67 3.57 -3.08 -15.79
N TRP A 68 3.99 -1.82 -15.69
CA TRP A 68 4.59 -1.27 -14.49
C TRP A 68 3.50 -0.72 -13.57
N ARG A 69 3.61 -1.01 -12.28
CA ARG A 69 2.71 -0.48 -11.25
C ARG A 69 3.53 0.18 -10.18
N MET A 70 3.22 1.43 -9.88
CA MET A 70 3.88 2.19 -8.83
C MET A 70 2.87 2.42 -7.71
N ALA A 71 3.25 2.05 -6.49
CA ALA A 71 2.43 2.26 -5.31
C ALA A 71 2.99 3.43 -4.50
N SER A 72 2.11 4.36 -4.12
CA SER A 72 2.37 5.32 -3.04
C SER A 72 1.53 4.91 -1.84
N ILE A 73 2.19 4.55 -0.74
CA ILE A 73 1.52 4.12 0.48
C ILE A 73 1.01 5.35 1.22
N VAL A 74 -0.26 5.31 1.61
CA VAL A 74 -0.93 6.33 2.40
C VAL A 74 -1.18 5.75 3.78
N GLU A 75 -0.45 6.25 4.77
CA GLU A 75 -0.65 5.94 6.18
C GLU A 75 -1.31 7.13 6.88
N LEU A 76 -2.46 6.89 7.50
CA LEU A 76 -3.27 7.93 8.12
C LEU A 76 -3.45 7.60 9.60
N THR A 77 -3.16 8.57 10.46
CA THR A 77 -3.55 8.51 11.88
C THR A 77 -4.66 9.53 12.12
N VAL A 78 -5.88 9.03 12.33
CA VAL A 78 -7.03 9.86 12.68
C VAL A 78 -7.10 9.98 14.19
N THR A 79 -6.82 11.18 14.70
CA THR A 79 -6.85 11.48 16.14
C THR A 79 -8.27 11.64 16.67
N GLY A 80 -9.22 12.12 15.85
CA GLY A 80 -10.64 12.22 16.21
C GLY A 80 -10.88 12.68 17.65
N TRP A 81 -11.69 11.91 18.40
CA TRP A 81 -11.93 12.09 19.84
C TRP A 81 -11.14 11.11 20.73
N GLN A 82 -10.29 10.26 20.15
CA GLN A 82 -9.59 9.20 20.88
C GLN A 82 -8.08 9.31 20.67
N THR A 83 -7.32 9.30 21.75
CA THR A 83 -5.86 9.29 21.65
C THR A 83 -5.37 8.04 20.89
N PRO A 84 -4.52 8.20 19.87
CA PRO A 84 -3.84 7.07 19.22
C PRO A 84 -3.10 6.20 20.24
N ARG A 85 -3.25 4.88 20.14
CA ARG A 85 -2.64 3.89 21.03
C ARG A 85 -1.68 3.03 20.25
N ALA A 86 -0.39 3.31 20.40
CA ALA A 86 0.70 2.43 19.98
C ALA A 86 0.96 1.41 21.10
N LYS A 87 0.62 0.14 20.89
CA LYS A 87 0.84 -0.93 21.88
C LYS A 87 1.14 -2.24 21.18
N ILE A 88 2.23 -2.88 21.56
CA ILE A 88 2.62 -4.20 21.06
C ILE A 88 2.67 -5.22 22.19
N SER A 89 2.52 -6.50 21.82
CA SER A 89 2.96 -7.63 22.63
C SER A 89 3.92 -8.47 21.81
N ILE A 90 5.00 -8.94 22.45
CA ILE A 90 6.02 -9.79 21.84
C ILE A 90 5.89 -11.18 22.46
N SER A 91 5.88 -12.23 21.64
CA SER A 91 5.77 -13.62 22.07
C SER A 91 6.60 -14.55 21.20
N ASP A 92 6.64 -15.84 21.57
CA ASP A 92 7.16 -16.94 20.74
C ASP A 92 8.61 -16.74 20.25
N LEU A 93 9.50 -16.27 21.12
CA LEU A 93 10.92 -16.17 20.78
C LEU A 93 11.49 -17.57 20.52
N LYS A 94 11.99 -17.79 19.30
CA LYS A 94 12.71 -18.98 18.87
C LYS A 94 14.11 -18.61 18.42
N VAL A 95 15.07 -19.47 18.75
CA VAL A 95 16.47 -19.32 18.36
C VAL A 95 16.92 -20.63 17.75
N GLU A 96 17.35 -20.58 16.49
CA GLU A 96 17.74 -21.74 15.71
C GLU A 96 19.05 -21.43 14.96
N PRO A 97 19.90 -22.43 14.65
CA PRO A 97 21.02 -22.24 13.75
C PRO A 97 20.54 -21.68 12.40
N SER A 98 21.28 -20.72 11.86
CA SER A 98 20.97 -20.11 10.57
C SER A 98 21.18 -21.14 9.44
N PRO A 99 20.23 -21.25 8.50
CA PRO A 99 20.40 -22.14 7.35
C PRO A 99 21.32 -21.54 6.26
N GLU A 100 21.60 -20.24 6.31
CA GLU A 100 22.36 -19.52 5.27
C GLU A 100 23.83 -19.28 5.67
N ASP A 101 24.16 -19.35 6.97
CA ASP A 101 25.51 -19.12 7.50
C ASP A 101 25.74 -19.81 8.86
N GLU A 102 26.92 -19.65 9.45
CA GLU A 102 27.23 -20.14 10.81
C GLU A 102 26.58 -19.30 11.94
N GLY A 103 25.57 -18.49 11.60
CA GLY A 103 24.87 -17.62 12.53
C GLY A 103 23.71 -18.29 13.28
N LEU A 104 22.96 -17.48 14.02
CA LEU A 104 21.71 -17.86 14.66
C LEU A 104 20.56 -17.03 14.07
N THR A 105 19.46 -17.67 13.72
CA THR A 105 18.20 -17.01 13.35
C THR A 105 17.33 -16.84 14.58
N PHE A 106 16.90 -15.61 14.83
CA PHE A 106 15.96 -15.25 15.88
C PHE A 106 14.60 -14.96 15.24
N THR A 107 13.57 -15.68 15.66
CA THR A 107 12.19 -15.41 15.22
C THR A 107 11.34 -15.09 16.44
N THR A 108 10.50 -14.06 16.34
CA THR A 108 9.53 -13.71 17.39
C THR A 108 8.24 -13.22 16.76
N THR A 109 7.12 -13.40 17.44
CA THR A 109 5.84 -12.84 17.03
C THR A 109 5.67 -11.45 17.64
N ILE A 110 5.37 -10.46 16.80
CA ILE A 110 4.97 -9.12 17.25
C ILE A 110 3.49 -8.95 16.91
N GLU A 111 2.67 -8.73 17.94
CA GLU A 111 1.25 -8.47 17.78
C GLU A 111 0.93 -7.01 18.12
N ASN A 112 0.27 -6.31 17.19
CA ASN A 112 -0.23 -4.96 17.42
C ASN A 112 -1.54 -5.01 18.23
N LYS A 113 -1.46 -4.68 19.53
CA LYS A 113 -2.59 -4.53 20.46
C LYS A 113 -3.16 -3.10 20.48
N GLY A 114 -2.56 -2.20 19.70
CA GLY A 114 -2.92 -0.81 19.57
C GLY A 114 -4.04 -0.58 18.56
N ASN A 115 -4.22 0.69 18.18
CA ASN A 115 -5.10 1.07 17.08
C ASN A 115 -4.37 1.83 15.96
N VAL A 116 -3.04 1.98 16.02
CA VAL A 116 -2.18 2.58 14.98
C VAL A 116 -1.04 1.64 14.61
N HIS A 117 -0.34 1.90 13.50
CA HIS A 117 0.88 1.18 13.13
C HIS A 117 1.95 1.37 14.21
N VAL A 118 2.80 0.35 14.39
CA VAL A 118 3.90 0.26 15.35
C VAL A 118 5.03 -0.53 14.75
#